data_AF-A0A7Y3J6E2-F1
#
_entry.id   AF-A0A7Y3J6E2-F1
#
_cell.length_a   1.000
_cell.length_b   1.000
_cell.length_c   1.000
_cell.angle_alpha   90.00
_cell.angle_beta   90.00
_cell.angle_gamma   90.00
#
_symmetry.space_group_name_H-M   'P 1'
#
loop_
_entity.id
_entity.type
_entity.pdbx_description
1 polymer ?
#
loop_
_entity_poly.entity_id
_entity_poly.type
_entity_poly.pdbx_seq_one_letter_code
_entity_poly.pdbx_strand_id
1 'polypeptide(L)'
;MSDLNFDPNAAFDAYRNALAPTMHAQQESLKTIESFGRYQYAIAGDYLEWGLAQVKASLAAKTPAELAAGQSALATQFGDRFKSRVQEFVNLAAGAQASFNQLVLDATAKVAESAKKNS
;
A
#
# COMPACT_ATOMS: atom_id res chain seq x y z
N MET A 1 -40.77 5.32 36.98
CA MET A 1 -39.96 4.17 36.53
C MET A 1 -39.83 4.32 35.04
N SER A 2 -38.64 4.69 34.56
CA SER A 2 -38.43 5.09 33.17
C SER A 2 -38.47 3.87 32.26
N ASP A 3 -39.36 3.91 31.27
CA ASP A 3 -39.41 2.98 30.14
C ASP A 3 -38.03 2.87 29.49
N LEU A 4 -37.29 1.81 29.81
CA LEU A 4 -36.20 1.34 28.96
C LEU A 4 -36.87 0.57 27.81
N ASN A 5 -37.38 1.33 26.84
CA ASN A 5 -37.78 0.77 25.56
C ASN A 5 -36.51 0.32 24.82
N PHE A 6 -36.03 -0.88 25.16
CA PHE A 6 -34.83 -1.47 24.58
C PHE A 6 -35.16 -1.86 23.13
N ASP A 7 -34.84 -0.97 22.19
CA ASP A 7 -34.94 -1.25 20.77
C ASP A 7 -33.72 -2.07 20.31
N PRO A 8 -33.89 -3.37 20.03
CA PRO A 8 -32.78 -4.25 19.68
C PRO A 8 -32.14 -3.87 18.34
N ASN A 9 -32.90 -3.25 17.43
CA ASN A 9 -32.38 -2.77 16.15
C ASN A 9 -31.50 -1.53 16.37
N ALA A 10 -31.91 -0.62 17.25
CA ALA A 10 -31.09 0.54 17.61
C ALA A 10 -29.80 0.13 18.35
N ALA A 11 -29.86 -0.90 19.21
CA ALA A 11 -28.68 -1.45 19.88
C ALA A 11 -27.73 -2.15 18.89
N PHE A 12 -28.29 -2.90 17.94
CA PHE A 12 -27.52 -3.54 16.87
C PHE A 12 -26.88 -2.52 15.93
N ASP A 13 -27.62 -1.49 15.50
CA ASP A 13 -27.08 -0.41 14.67
C ASP A 13 -26.01 0.40 15.40
N ALA A 14 -26.18 0.65 16.70
CA ALA A 14 -25.15 1.30 17.51
C ALA A 14 -23.88 0.44 17.58
N TYR A 15 -24.01 -0.88 17.77
CA TYR A 15 -22.87 -1.80 17.82
C TYR A 15 -22.17 -1.92 16.45
N ARG A 16 -22.94 -2.01 15.37
CA ARG A 16 -22.47 -2.02 13.98
C ARG A 16 -21.75 -0.72 13.61
N ASN A 17 -22.33 0.43 13.93
CA ASN A 17 -21.71 1.74 13.69
C ASN A 17 -20.48 1.98 14.57
N ALA A 18 -20.44 1.39 15.77
CA ALA A 18 -19.26 1.41 16.63
C ALA A 18 -18.10 0.62 16.00
N LEU A 19 -18.36 -0.58 15.46
CA LEU A 19 -17.35 -1.48 14.89
C LEU A 19 -16.96 -1.16 13.44
N ALA A 20 -17.84 -0.51 12.66
CA ALA A 20 -17.61 -0.27 11.23
C ALA A 20 -16.27 0.43 10.93
N PRO A 21 -15.82 1.45 11.69
CA PRO A 21 -14.52 2.08 11.44
C PRO A 21 -13.34 1.19 11.81
N THR A 22 -13.47 0.31 12.81
CA THR A 22 -12.43 -0.66 13.14
C THR A 22 -12.28 -1.69 12.03
N MET A 23 -13.39 -2.17 11.46
CA MET A 23 -13.36 -3.06 10.29
C MET A 23 -12.78 -2.36 9.05
N HIS A 24 -13.14 -1.09 8.82
CA HIS A 24 -12.59 -0.30 7.72
C HIS A 24 -11.08 -0.08 7.88
N ALA A 25 -10.63 0.27 9.08
CA ALA A 25 -9.21 0.42 9.42
C ALA A 25 -8.41 -0.89 9.25
N GLN A 26 -8.99 -2.02 9.64
CA GLN A 26 -8.38 -3.33 9.43
C GLN A 26 -8.27 -3.65 7.95
N GLN A 27 -9.29 -3.37 7.15
CA GLN A 27 -9.26 -3.62 5.71
C GLN A 27 -8.24 -2.74 4.98
N GLU A 28 -8.17 -1.45 5.32
CA GLU A 28 -7.17 -0.50 4.79
C GLU A 28 -5.73 -0.89 5.15
N SER A 29 -5.50 -1.31 6.40
CA SER A 29 -4.18 -1.76 6.84
C SER A 29 -3.74 -3.06 6.15
N LEU A 30 -4.65 -4.03 5.99
CA LEU A 30 -4.37 -5.25 5.22
C LEU A 30 -4.04 -4.95 3.76
N LYS A 31 -4.78 -4.05 3.10
CA LYS A 31 -4.46 -3.62 1.72
C LYS A 31 -3.08 -2.97 1.63
N THR A 32 -2.73 -2.16 2.62
CA THR A 32 -1.41 -1.50 2.68
C THR A 32 -0.29 -2.55 2.79
N ILE A 33 -0.44 -3.51 3.70
CA ILE A 33 0.52 -4.62 3.87
C ILE A 33 0.63 -5.46 2.59
N GLU A 34 -0.49 -5.82 1.97
CA GLU A 34 -0.50 -6.56 0.71
C GLU A 34 0.23 -5.80 -0.40
N SER A 35 -0.03 -4.50 -0.51
CA SER A 35 0.58 -3.64 -1.53
C SER A 35 2.10 -3.51 -1.32
N PHE A 36 2.54 -3.39 -0.07
CA PHE A 36 3.96 -3.44 0.29
C PHE A 36 4.59 -4.81 -0.04
N GLY A 37 3.89 -5.91 0.23
CA GLY A 37 4.35 -7.26 -0.11
C GLY A 37 4.54 -7.43 -1.62
N ARG A 38 3.58 -6.97 -2.42
CA ARG A 38 3.68 -6.97 -3.90
C ARG A 38 4.84 -6.12 -4.39
N TYR A 39 5.07 -4.95 -3.78
CA TYR A 39 6.21 -4.09 -4.11
C TYR A 39 7.56 -4.77 -3.86
N GLN A 40 7.73 -5.42 -2.69
CA GLN A 40 8.94 -6.16 -2.37
C GLN A 40 9.18 -7.32 -3.36
N TYR A 41 8.11 -8.05 -3.71
CA TYR A 41 8.19 -9.13 -4.70
C TYR A 41 8.58 -8.60 -6.09
N ALA A 42 8.04 -7.45 -6.48
CA ALA A 42 8.34 -6.83 -7.76
C ALA A 42 9.81 -6.36 -7.85
N ILE A 43 10.36 -5.80 -6.77
CA ILE A 43 11.80 -5.48 -6.70
C ILE A 43 12.65 -6.74 -6.87
N ALA A 44 12.33 -7.81 -6.15
CA ALA A 44 13.08 -9.07 -6.26
C ALA A 44 13.03 -9.64 -7.69
N GLY A 45 11.85 -9.55 -8.33
CA GLY A 45 11.68 -9.89 -9.75
C GLY A 45 12.59 -9.07 -10.67
N ASP A 46 12.63 -7.74 -10.50
CA ASP A 46 13.47 -6.87 -11.31
C ASP A 46 14.97 -7.20 -11.18
N TYR A 47 15.44 -7.58 -9.98
CA TYR A 47 16.83 -8.02 -9.78
C TYR A 47 17.13 -9.36 -10.47
N LEU A 48 16.20 -10.31 -10.42
CA LEU A 48 16.33 -11.59 -11.12
C LEU A 48 16.35 -11.39 -12.64
N GLU A 49 15.47 -10.54 -13.16
CA GLU A 49 15.43 -10.18 -14.58
C GLU A 49 16.73 -9.50 -15.01
N TRP A 50 17.25 -8.57 -14.20
CA TRP A 50 18.53 -7.92 -14.48
C TRP A 50 19.69 -8.92 -14.51
N GLY A 51 19.78 -9.82 -13.53
CA GLY A 51 20.82 -10.86 -13.50
C GLY A 51 20.74 -11.79 -14.72
N LEU A 52 19.52 -12.23 -15.09
CA LEU A 52 19.31 -13.03 -16.29
C LEU A 52 19.71 -12.28 -17.56
N ALA A 53 19.39 -10.99 -17.63
CA ALA A 53 19.71 -10.15 -18.78
C ALA A 53 21.22 -9.90 -18.91
N GLN A 54 21.93 -9.76 -17.79
CA GLN A 54 23.39 -9.66 -17.76
C GLN A 54 24.08 -10.96 -18.23
N VAL A 55 23.58 -12.12 -17.80
CA VAL A 55 24.07 -13.42 -18.29
C VAL A 55 23.83 -13.55 -19.80
N LYS A 56 22.61 -13.22 -20.27
CA LYS A 56 22.29 -13.27 -21.71
C LYS A 56 23.19 -12.34 -22.53
N ALA A 57 23.40 -11.10 -22.08
CA ALA A 57 24.28 -10.16 -22.76
C ALA A 57 25.73 -10.65 -22.80
N SER A 58 26.21 -11.28 -21.72
CA SER A 58 27.56 -11.82 -21.64
C SER A 58 27.76 -13.02 -22.56
N LEU A 59 26.75 -13.88 -22.71
CA LEU A 59 26.78 -15.04 -23.61
C LEU A 59 26.57 -14.67 -25.08
N ALA A 60 25.83 -13.58 -25.36
CA ALA A 60 25.53 -13.15 -26.72
C ALA A 60 26.64 -12.29 -27.36
N ALA A 61 27.46 -11.61 -26.55
CA ALA A 61 28.52 -10.74 -27.04
C ALA A 61 29.65 -11.56 -27.70
N LYS A 62 29.97 -11.25 -28.95
CA LYS A 62 31.09 -11.83 -29.68
C LYS A 62 32.31 -10.92 -29.68
N THR A 63 32.11 -9.64 -29.33
CA THR A 63 33.15 -8.61 -29.27
C THR A 63 33.03 -7.75 -28.00
N PRO A 64 34.13 -7.10 -27.55
CA PRO A 64 34.07 -6.16 -26.44
C PRO A 64 33.15 -4.96 -26.67
N ALA A 65 33.01 -4.51 -27.93
CA ALA A 65 32.11 -3.41 -28.28
C ALA A 65 30.63 -3.80 -28.12
N GLU A 66 30.25 -5.01 -28.53
CA GLU A 66 28.90 -5.55 -28.30
C GLU A 66 28.61 -5.73 -26.82
N LEU A 67 29.60 -6.15 -26.03
CA LEU A 67 29.48 -6.27 -24.58
C LEU A 67 29.23 -4.90 -23.94
N ALA A 68 30.00 -3.87 -24.31
CA ALA A 68 29.82 -2.51 -23.79
C ALA A 68 28.46 -1.92 -24.17
N ALA A 69 28.01 -2.13 -25.42
CA ALA A 69 26.68 -1.71 -25.86
C ALA A 69 25.57 -2.45 -25.08
N GLY A 70 25.72 -3.76 -24.87
CA GLY A 70 24.80 -4.56 -24.06
C GLY A 70 24.73 -4.11 -22.61
N GLN A 71 25.88 -3.80 -21.99
CA GLN A 71 25.90 -3.26 -20.63
C GLN A 71 25.23 -1.88 -20.51
N SER A 72 25.46 -0.99 -21.49
CA SER A 72 24.78 0.30 -21.50
C SER A 72 23.27 0.14 -21.61
N ALA A 73 22.78 -0.75 -22.48
CA ALA A 73 21.35 -1.01 -22.62
C ALA A 73 20.73 -1.60 -21.34
N LEU A 74 21.43 -2.54 -20.69
CA LEU A 74 21.02 -3.12 -19.41
C LEU A 74 20.95 -2.07 -18.31
N ALA A 75 21.95 -1.18 -18.23
CA ALA A 75 21.98 -0.10 -17.25
C ALA A 75 20.82 0.88 -17.45
N THR A 76 20.50 1.24 -18.70
CA THR A 76 19.34 2.07 -19.01
C THR A 76 18.03 1.39 -18.61
N GLN A 77 17.84 0.12 -19.01
CA GLN A 77 16.62 -0.63 -18.68
C GLN A 77 16.42 -0.78 -17.16
N PHE A 78 17.49 -1.12 -16.44
CA PHE A 78 17.46 -1.20 -14.98
C PHE A 78 17.17 0.17 -14.35
N GLY A 79 17.78 1.24 -14.86
CA GLY A 79 17.55 2.60 -14.39
C GLY A 79 16.10 3.06 -14.56
N ASP A 80 15.46 2.72 -15.68
CA ASP A 80 14.04 3.04 -15.91
C ASP A 80 13.11 2.23 -15.01
N ARG A 81 13.41 0.94 -14.80
CA ARG A 81 12.70 0.11 -13.81
C ARG A 81 12.85 0.66 -12.39
N PHE A 82 14.06 1.03 -12.00
CA PHE A 82 14.35 1.63 -10.70
C PHE A 82 13.55 2.92 -10.48
N LYS A 83 13.52 3.84 -11.45
CA LYS A 83 12.68 5.05 -11.36
C LYS A 83 11.21 4.70 -11.19
N SER A 84 10.70 3.71 -11.92
CA SER A 84 9.33 3.23 -11.75
C SER A 84 9.07 2.71 -10.34
N ARG A 85 10.02 1.98 -9.74
CA ARG A 85 9.90 1.49 -8.35
C ARG A 85 9.94 2.60 -7.33
N VAL A 86 10.77 3.62 -7.55
CA VAL A 86 10.75 4.83 -6.70
C VAL A 86 9.38 5.49 -6.75
N GLN A 87 8.78 5.66 -7.94
CA GLN A 87 7.45 6.24 -8.07
C GLN A 87 6.37 5.39 -7.39
N GLU A 88 6.44 4.06 -7.55
CA GLU A 88 5.53 3.12 -6.90
C GLU A 88 5.65 3.19 -5.37
N PHE A 89 6.88 3.26 -4.84
CA PHE A 89 7.13 3.44 -3.41
C PHE A 89 6.54 4.75 -2.88
N VAL A 90 6.75 5.87 -3.58
CA VAL A 90 6.18 7.16 -3.21
C VAL A 90 4.66 7.07 -3.16
N ASN A 91 4.03 6.41 -4.14
CA ASN A 91 2.59 6.22 -4.16
C ASN A 91 2.10 5.34 -3.00
N LEU A 92 2.83 4.28 -2.65
CA LEU A 92 2.53 3.43 -1.49
C LEU A 92 2.62 4.20 -0.17
N ALA A 93 3.68 5.00 -0.01
CA ALA A 93 3.85 5.85 1.16
C ALA A 93 2.75 6.90 1.28
N ALA A 94 2.40 7.56 0.18
CA ALA A 94 1.31 8.53 0.12
C ALA A 94 -0.04 7.88 0.44
N GLY A 95 -0.30 6.67 -0.09
CA GLY A 95 -1.48 5.89 0.23
C GLY A 95 -1.58 5.56 1.71
N ALA A 96 -0.51 5.04 2.31
CA ALA A 96 -0.46 4.73 3.74
C ALA A 96 -0.69 5.98 4.63
N GLN A 97 -0.09 7.12 4.27
CA GLN A 97 -0.31 8.38 4.99
C GLN A 97 -1.76 8.88 4.86
N ALA A 98 -2.36 8.77 3.68
CA ALA A 98 -3.76 9.14 3.46
C ALA A 98 -4.71 8.25 4.29
N SER A 99 -4.51 6.94 4.29
CA SER A 99 -5.27 5.99 5.11
C SER A 99 -5.15 6.30 6.61
N PHE A 100 -3.95 6.63 7.09
CA PHE A 100 -3.73 7.02 8.49
C PHE A 100 -4.43 8.33 8.85
N ASN A 101 -4.34 9.35 8.00
CA ASN A 101 -5.02 10.62 8.24
C ASN A 101 -6.54 10.45 8.29
N GLN A 102 -7.12 9.63 7.40
CA GLN A 102 -8.54 9.30 7.43
C GLN A 102 -8.94 8.62 8.73
N LEU A 103 -8.15 7.65 9.22
CA LEU A 103 -8.38 7.01 10.51
C LEU A 103 -8.45 8.02 11.67
N VAL A 104 -7.52 8.98 11.70
CA VAL A 104 -7.48 10.02 12.75
C VAL A 104 -8.68 10.97 12.64
N LEU A 105 -9.06 11.37 11.42
CA LEU A 105 -10.23 12.22 11.19
C LEU A 105 -11.52 11.52 11.63
N ASP A 106 -11.72 10.25 11.26
CA ASP A 106 -12.88 9.45 11.65
C ASP A 106 -12.97 9.27 13.17
N ALA A 107 -11.83 9.02 13.83
CA ALA A 107 -11.77 8.92 15.29
C ALA A 107 -12.14 10.25 15.97
N THR A 108 -11.62 11.37 15.45
CA THR A 108 -11.89 12.71 15.98
C THR A 108 -13.36 13.09 15.78
N ALA A 109 -13.93 12.81 14.61
CA ALA A 109 -15.34 13.04 14.32
C ALA A 109 -16.26 12.25 15.27
N LYS A 110 -15.94 10.97 15.54
CA LYS A 110 -16.67 10.14 16.50
C LYS A 110 -16.63 10.68 17.93
N VAL A 111 -15.47 11.18 18.39
CA VAL A 111 -15.35 11.80 19.71
C VAL A 111 -16.20 13.08 19.79
N ALA A 112 -16.18 13.90 18.73
CA ALA A 112 -16.99 15.12 18.66
C ALA A 112 -18.50 14.84 18.64
N GLU A 113 -18.96 13.82 17.91
CA GLU A 113 -20.37 13.37 17.93
C GLU A 113 -20.78 12.85 19.30
N SER A 114 -19.92 12.06 19.95
CA SER A 114 -20.20 11.52 21.29
C SER A 114 -20.26 12.61 22.35
N ALA A 115 -19.46 13.67 22.22
CA ALA A 115 -19.51 14.84 23.10
C ALA A 115 -20.81 15.63 22.90
N LYS A 116 -21.24 15.86 21.65
CA LYS A 116 -22.52 16.53 21.32
C LYS A 116 -23.76 15.76 21.78
N LYS A 117 -23.69 14.43 21.83
CA LYS A 117 -24.82 13.58 22.26
C LYS A 117 -24.98 13.53 23.79
N ASN A 118 -23.95 13.93 24.53
CA ASN A 118 -23.91 13.96 26.01
C ASN A 118 -23.95 15.39 26.59
N SER A 119 -24.11 16.43 25.76
CA SER A 119 -24.36 17.82 26.15
C SER A 119 -25.81 18.20 25.90
#